data_AF-A0A923E704-F1
#
_entry.id   AF-A0A923E704-F1
#
_cell.length_a   1.000
_cell.length_b   1.000
_cell.length_c   1.000
_cell.angle_alpha   90.00
_cell.angle_beta   90.00
_cell.angle_gamma   90.00
#
_symmetry.space_group_name_H-M   'P 1'
#
loop_
_entity.id
_entity.type
_entity.pdbx_description
1 polymer ?
#
loop_
_entity_poly.entity_id
_entity_poly.type
_entity_poly.pdbx_seq_one_letter_code
_entity_poly.pdbx_strand_id
1 'polypeptide(L)'
;MNTSVWVRSLISKQYSVDKFFKHVVVTLGKEFETKIYYSTEKDEFEFSMLGFSINIHRDEVENLQKLGLYSLDRYILEELKKLGFKFNINRSQYIQCCYGIFNNNEYSMESIKEVSVRFNQIFNIPIVEGSLFYPCCGIDTYEPLALFINSIKEFHFADGGQILLPLLECGVYKGSMDRNKDNKDHCGSFSSDVIPFAVSLPNNDNLEVIKKIEENFMVNFHFINAEDISVKEVWKTKFKKNKKIDIYCHRFEGALSLVNIEKISVFYYRVYSKSLSSSSFNWFSHIAFNSVLKKLVSGGIIITDGGEPKNMKEDVPWKSFWNNDAVEFSYKNRNFTYIGECGDRYGKMKVWKVD
;
A
#
# COMPACT_ATOMS: atom_id res chain seq x y z
N MET A 1 18.73 13.15 4.16
CA MET A 1 18.24 13.25 2.77
C MET A 1 17.13 12.23 2.57
N ASN A 2 15.95 12.61 2.04
CA ASN A 2 14.80 11.71 1.93
C ASN A 2 14.87 10.92 0.61
N THR A 3 15.73 9.89 0.52
CA THR A 3 15.63 8.87 -0.54
C THR A 3 14.51 7.92 -0.17
N SER A 4 13.31 8.45 -0.31
CA SER A 4 12.07 7.77 -0.03
C SER A 4 12.03 6.37 -0.66
N VAL A 5 11.68 5.37 0.14
CA VAL A 5 11.65 3.94 -0.18
C VAL A 5 11.00 3.62 -1.55
N TRP A 6 10.03 4.43 -1.99
CA TRP A 6 9.37 4.32 -3.29
C TRP A 6 10.31 4.58 -4.48
N VAL A 7 11.19 5.60 -4.40
CA VAL A 7 12.25 5.86 -5.39
C VAL A 7 13.20 4.67 -5.46
N ARG A 8 13.49 4.03 -4.31
CA ARG A 8 14.42 2.90 -4.23
C ARG A 8 13.86 1.61 -4.84
N SER A 9 12.57 1.36 -4.66
CA SER A 9 11.87 0.22 -5.26
C SER A 9 11.76 0.33 -6.78
N LEU A 10 11.46 1.53 -7.29
CA LEU A 10 11.48 1.81 -8.73
C LEU A 10 12.88 1.56 -9.32
N ILE A 11 13.92 2.02 -8.63
CA ILE A 11 15.30 1.90 -9.09
C ILE A 11 15.78 0.46 -9.07
N SER A 12 15.54 -0.31 -8.00
CA SER A 12 15.94 -1.73 -7.92
C SER A 12 15.30 -2.58 -9.04
N LYS A 13 14.06 -2.30 -9.45
CA LYS A 13 13.33 -3.11 -10.44
C LYS A 13 13.54 -2.69 -11.90
N GLN A 14 13.82 -1.42 -12.16
CA GLN A 14 13.81 -0.87 -13.51
C GLN A 14 15.20 -0.43 -14.01
N TYR A 15 16.18 -0.27 -13.12
CA TYR A 15 17.52 0.12 -13.53
C TYR A 15 18.31 -1.09 -14.02
N SER A 16 19.09 -0.88 -15.07
CA SER A 16 20.23 -1.76 -15.35
C SER A 16 21.16 -1.75 -14.14
N VAL A 17 21.93 -2.82 -13.99
CA VAL A 17 22.86 -3.04 -12.88
C VAL A 17 23.80 -1.84 -12.69
N ASP A 18 24.29 -1.26 -13.80
CA ASP A 18 25.13 -0.06 -13.78
C ASP A 18 24.42 1.17 -13.21
N LYS A 19 23.18 1.39 -13.64
CA LYS A 19 22.37 2.52 -13.17
C LYS A 19 22.00 2.32 -11.69
N PHE A 20 21.70 1.09 -11.30
CA PHE A 20 21.39 0.73 -9.92
C PHE A 20 22.59 1.01 -9.02
N PHE A 21 23.76 0.46 -9.36
CA PHE A 21 25.01 0.70 -8.66
C PHE A 21 25.31 2.21 -8.52
N LYS A 22 25.28 2.95 -9.63
CA LYS A 22 25.48 4.40 -9.65
C LYS A 22 24.54 5.12 -8.69
N HIS A 23 23.27 4.74 -8.64
CA HIS A 23 22.31 5.35 -7.75
C HIS A 23 22.61 5.05 -6.27
N VAL A 24 23.02 3.82 -5.95
CA VAL A 24 23.43 3.40 -4.61
C VAL A 24 24.59 4.26 -4.11
N VAL A 25 25.66 4.31 -4.88
CA VAL A 25 26.89 5.02 -4.47
C VAL A 25 26.68 6.53 -4.35
N VAL A 26 25.90 7.13 -5.26
CA VAL A 26 25.52 8.55 -5.18
C VAL A 26 24.67 8.83 -3.94
N THR A 27 23.78 7.90 -3.57
CA THR A 27 22.95 8.05 -2.36
C THR A 27 23.80 8.00 -1.10
N LEU A 28 24.74 7.05 -1.03
CA LEU A 28 25.71 6.96 0.07
C LEU A 28 26.58 8.22 0.18
N GLY A 29 27.09 8.73 -0.95
CA GLY A 29 27.86 9.97 -0.97
C GLY A 29 27.12 11.14 -0.35
N LYS A 30 25.83 11.29 -0.67
CA LYS A 30 24.99 12.35 -0.10
C LYS A 30 24.59 12.08 1.36
N GLU A 31 24.36 10.83 1.77
CA GLU A 31 24.08 10.46 3.18
C GLU A 31 25.23 10.84 4.11
N PHE A 32 26.47 10.69 3.64
CA PHE A 32 27.67 11.05 4.38
C PHE A 32 28.24 12.42 4.01
N GLU A 33 27.53 13.20 3.20
CA GLU A 33 27.89 14.56 2.76
C GLU A 33 29.33 14.65 2.22
N THR A 34 29.74 13.66 1.42
CA THR A 34 31.10 13.51 0.94
C THR A 34 31.20 13.34 -0.57
N LYS A 35 32.38 13.62 -1.12
CA LYS A 35 32.70 13.31 -2.50
C LYS A 35 32.94 11.82 -2.65
N ILE A 36 32.43 11.28 -3.74
CA ILE A 36 32.59 9.88 -4.11
C ILE A 36 33.27 9.77 -5.46
N TYR A 37 33.92 8.65 -5.69
CA TYR A 37 34.37 8.19 -6.99
C TYR A 37 33.77 6.82 -7.25
N TYR A 38 33.36 6.57 -8.49
CA TYR A 38 32.89 5.25 -8.91
C TYR A 38 33.20 5.02 -10.38
N SER A 39 33.44 3.78 -10.74
CA SER A 39 33.63 3.33 -12.12
C SER A 39 32.81 2.06 -12.36
N THR A 40 32.45 1.84 -13.62
CA THR A 40 31.70 0.65 -14.06
C THR A 40 32.49 0.03 -15.20
N GLU A 41 33.22 -1.03 -14.92
CA GLU A 41 33.91 -1.83 -15.94
C GLU A 41 33.04 -3.03 -16.34
N LYS A 42 33.52 -3.83 -17.30
CA LYS A 42 32.71 -4.90 -17.91
C LYS A 42 32.21 -5.89 -16.87
N ASP A 43 33.06 -6.27 -15.92
CA ASP A 43 32.76 -7.31 -14.92
C ASP A 43 32.87 -6.82 -13.47
N GLU A 44 33.31 -5.58 -13.24
CA GLU A 44 33.63 -5.05 -11.92
C GLU A 44 33.10 -3.63 -11.71
N PHE A 45 32.76 -3.33 -10.47
CA PHE A 45 32.28 -2.04 -10.01
C PHE A 45 33.18 -1.48 -8.91
N GLU A 46 33.79 -0.32 -9.15
CA GLU A 46 34.60 0.36 -8.15
C GLU A 46 33.80 1.47 -7.45
N PHE A 47 33.95 1.57 -6.13
CA PHE A 47 33.43 2.68 -5.34
C PHE A 47 34.44 3.14 -4.30
N SER A 48 34.66 4.45 -4.23
CA SER A 48 35.52 5.06 -3.22
C SER A 48 34.86 6.26 -2.55
N MET A 49 35.01 6.34 -1.22
CA MET A 49 34.61 7.49 -0.41
C MET A 49 35.53 7.63 0.82
N LEU A 50 35.86 8.87 1.21
CA LEU A 50 36.62 9.16 2.44
C LEU A 50 37.94 8.38 2.57
N GLY A 51 38.62 8.08 1.46
CA GLY A 51 39.89 7.34 1.45
C GLY A 51 39.75 5.81 1.51
N PHE A 52 38.52 5.28 1.55
CA PHE A 52 38.24 3.85 1.43
C PHE A 52 37.81 3.53 0.00
N SER A 53 38.26 2.39 -0.54
CA SER A 53 37.85 1.89 -1.85
C SER A 53 37.44 0.43 -1.76
N ILE A 54 36.40 0.06 -2.50
CA ILE A 54 35.90 -1.31 -2.61
C ILE A 54 35.69 -1.66 -4.08
N ASN A 55 35.84 -2.94 -4.39
CA ASN A 55 35.52 -3.49 -5.70
C ASN A 55 34.46 -4.60 -5.55
N ILE A 56 33.48 -4.63 -6.45
CA ILE A 56 32.35 -5.56 -6.41
C ILE A 56 32.10 -6.13 -7.80
N HIS A 57 32.16 -7.45 -7.91
CA HIS A 57 31.87 -8.13 -9.16
C HIS A 57 30.42 -7.88 -9.61
N ARG A 58 30.22 -7.76 -10.92
CA ARG A 58 28.92 -7.42 -11.51
C ARG A 58 27.81 -8.35 -11.07
N ASP A 59 28.05 -9.66 -11.12
CA ASP A 59 27.08 -10.69 -10.72
C ASP A 59 26.62 -10.52 -9.27
N GLU A 60 27.53 -10.09 -8.38
CA GLU A 60 27.20 -9.85 -6.98
C GLU A 60 26.29 -8.62 -6.85
N VAL A 61 26.54 -7.57 -7.63
CA VAL A 61 25.63 -6.41 -7.69
C VAL A 61 24.27 -6.81 -8.25
N GLU A 62 24.20 -7.66 -9.28
CA GLU A 62 22.93 -8.15 -9.81
C GLU A 62 22.14 -8.95 -8.76
N ASN A 63 22.84 -9.82 -8.02
CA ASN A 63 22.25 -10.64 -6.97
C ASN A 63 21.73 -9.77 -5.84
N LEU A 64 22.52 -8.81 -5.38
CA LEU A 64 22.13 -7.86 -4.33
C LEU A 64 20.98 -6.96 -4.77
N GLN A 65 20.94 -6.54 -6.04
CA GLN A 65 19.83 -5.78 -6.61
C GLN A 65 18.51 -6.56 -6.55
N LYS A 66 18.54 -7.87 -6.80
CA LYS A 66 17.39 -8.78 -6.73
C LYS A 66 17.01 -9.15 -5.29
N LEU A 67 18.00 -9.20 -4.39
CA LEU A 67 17.85 -9.69 -3.02
C LEU A 67 17.04 -8.74 -2.13
N GLY A 68 17.15 -7.42 -2.32
CA GLY A 68 16.39 -6.46 -1.53
C GLY A 68 16.75 -5.00 -1.77
N LEU A 69 15.83 -4.09 -1.41
CA LEU A 69 15.89 -2.66 -1.75
C LEU A 69 17.16 -1.94 -1.25
N TYR A 70 17.71 -2.41 -0.13
CA TYR A 70 18.89 -1.85 0.52
C TYR A 70 20.06 -2.85 0.62
N SER A 71 19.98 -3.98 -0.09
CA SER A 71 20.95 -5.07 0.06
C SER A 71 22.35 -4.65 -0.42
N LEU A 72 22.45 -3.95 -1.55
CA LEU A 72 23.73 -3.39 -2.00
C LEU A 72 24.24 -2.29 -1.07
N ASP A 73 23.36 -1.43 -0.55
CA ASP A 73 23.72 -0.37 0.40
C ASP A 73 24.34 -0.96 1.67
N ARG A 74 23.69 -1.98 2.23
CA ARG A 74 24.18 -2.72 3.39
C ARG A 74 25.52 -3.38 3.09
N TYR A 75 25.65 -4.03 1.94
CA TYR A 75 26.89 -4.68 1.53
C TYR A 75 28.05 -3.66 1.50
N ILE A 76 27.87 -2.54 0.80
CA ILE A 76 28.88 -1.48 0.70
C ILE A 76 29.26 -0.94 2.09
N LEU A 77 28.26 -0.68 2.95
CA LEU A 77 28.51 -0.18 4.30
C LEU A 77 29.29 -1.19 5.17
N GLU A 78 29.03 -2.48 5.03
CA GLU A 78 29.78 -3.53 5.74
C GLU A 78 31.22 -3.67 5.21
N GLU A 79 31.44 -3.58 3.90
CA GLU A 79 32.80 -3.58 3.33
C GLU A 79 33.60 -2.35 3.79
N LEU A 80 32.99 -1.16 3.79
CA LEU A 80 33.63 0.04 4.34
C LEU A 80 33.96 -0.10 5.83
N LYS A 81 33.08 -0.71 6.63
CA LYS A 81 33.35 -0.98 8.05
C LYS A 81 34.56 -1.89 8.24
N LYS A 82 34.70 -2.94 7.42
CA LYS A 82 35.87 -3.84 7.44
C LYS A 82 37.18 -3.08 7.19
N LEU A 83 37.14 -2.06 6.34
CA LEU A 83 38.28 -1.19 6.05
C LEU A 83 38.53 -0.12 7.15
N GLY A 84 37.65 -0.01 8.15
CA GLY A 84 37.82 0.88 9.30
C GLY A 84 36.91 2.11 9.30
N PHE A 85 35.95 2.22 8.36
CA PHE A 85 34.96 3.31 8.36
C PHE A 85 33.98 3.17 9.52
N LYS A 86 33.83 4.23 10.33
CA LYS A 86 32.94 4.23 11.51
C LYS A 86 31.75 5.15 11.31
N PHE A 87 30.54 4.64 11.54
CA PHE A 87 29.31 5.43 11.56
C PHE A 87 28.27 4.84 12.53
N ASN A 88 27.28 5.65 12.93
CA ASN A 88 26.18 5.22 13.78
C ASN A 88 25.02 4.63 12.94
N ILE A 89 24.57 3.40 13.25
CA ILE A 89 23.45 2.76 12.55
C ILE A 89 22.12 3.53 12.74
N ASN A 90 21.99 4.30 13.82
CA ASN A 90 20.84 5.18 14.08
C ASN A 90 21.03 6.61 13.55
N ARG A 91 22.05 6.87 12.73
CA ARG A 91 22.36 8.20 12.20
C ARG A 91 21.18 8.81 11.43
N SER A 92 20.50 8.00 10.64
CA SER A 92 19.39 8.45 9.81
C SER A 92 18.44 7.30 9.54
N GLN A 93 17.21 7.66 9.15
CA GLN A 93 16.21 6.69 8.71
C GLN A 93 16.70 5.84 7.53
N TYR A 94 17.51 6.40 6.62
CA TYR A 94 18.11 5.66 5.51
C TYR A 94 19.08 4.58 5.99
N ILE A 95 19.98 4.91 6.92
CA ILE A 95 20.90 3.92 7.49
C ILE A 95 20.13 2.84 8.26
N GLN A 96 19.10 3.19 9.03
CA GLN A 96 18.26 2.21 9.72
C GLN A 96 17.57 1.23 8.74
N CYS A 97 17.11 1.73 7.58
CA CYS A 97 16.54 0.90 6.52
C CYS A 97 17.57 -0.08 5.93
N CYS A 98 18.83 0.33 5.75
CA CYS A 98 19.91 -0.56 5.30
C CYS A 98 20.16 -1.74 6.26
N TYR A 99 19.88 -1.55 7.55
CA TYR A 99 20.08 -2.58 8.59
C TYR A 99 18.82 -3.34 8.97
N GLY A 100 17.70 -3.11 8.29
CA GLY A 100 16.44 -3.78 8.60
C GLY A 100 15.91 -3.46 10.00
N ILE A 101 16.34 -2.34 10.59
CA ILE A 101 15.87 -1.89 11.90
C ILE A 101 14.57 -1.13 11.67
N PHE A 102 13.47 -1.85 11.81
CA PHE A 102 12.12 -1.33 11.83
C PHE A 102 11.57 -1.59 13.24
N ASN A 103 10.98 -0.57 13.89
CA ASN A 103 10.47 -0.73 15.26
C ASN A 103 9.40 -1.83 15.28
N ASN A 104 9.75 -2.96 15.90
CA ASN A 104 8.96 -4.19 16.00
C ASN A 104 8.56 -4.41 17.45
N ASN A 105 7.29 -4.73 17.72
CA ASN A 105 6.92 -5.72 18.72
C ASN A 105 5.55 -6.34 18.39
N GLU A 106 5.59 -7.69 18.35
CA GLU A 106 4.53 -8.71 18.51
C GLU A 106 3.43 -8.84 17.46
N TYR A 107 3.28 -10.04 16.86
CA TYR A 107 2.02 -10.81 16.75
C TYR A 107 2.32 -12.28 16.37
N SER A 108 1.77 -13.21 17.16
CA SER A 108 1.80 -14.67 16.96
C SER A 108 0.53 -15.19 16.25
N MET A 109 0.63 -16.41 15.75
CA MET A 109 -0.10 -16.95 14.60
C MET A 109 -1.28 -17.88 14.98
N GLU A 110 -2.19 -17.44 15.86
CA GLU A 110 -3.26 -18.31 16.42
C GLU A 110 -4.72 -17.87 16.17
N SER A 111 -4.99 -16.87 15.33
CA SER A 111 -6.37 -16.34 15.11
C SER A 111 -7.04 -16.71 13.77
N ILE A 112 -6.79 -17.90 13.20
CA ILE A 112 -7.43 -18.34 11.93
C ILE A 112 -8.55 -19.38 12.18
N LYS A 113 -9.33 -19.22 13.25
CA LYS A 113 -10.57 -19.98 13.46
C LYS A 113 -11.69 -19.04 13.89
N GLU A 114 -12.21 -18.27 12.93
CA GLU A 114 -13.62 -17.83 12.83
C GLU A 114 -13.75 -16.67 11.85
N VAL A 115 -13.95 -16.97 10.56
CA VAL A 115 -14.56 -16.01 9.63
C VAL A 115 -16.07 -16.01 9.88
N SER A 116 -16.50 -15.48 11.02
CA SER A 116 -17.92 -15.45 11.41
C SER A 116 -18.39 -14.13 12.02
N VAL A 117 -17.50 -13.15 12.27
CA VAL A 117 -17.89 -11.83 12.77
C VAL A 117 -17.83 -10.79 11.65
N ARG A 118 -19.01 -10.44 11.11
CA ARG A 118 -19.21 -9.47 10.03
C ARG A 118 -19.51 -8.09 10.61
N PHE A 119 -19.28 -7.03 9.84
CA PHE A 119 -19.57 -5.65 10.28
C PHE A 119 -20.98 -5.48 10.88
N ASN A 120 -22.01 -5.99 10.20
CA ASN A 120 -23.40 -5.89 10.66
C ASN A 120 -23.65 -6.67 11.96
N GLN A 121 -22.86 -7.70 12.27
CA GLN A 121 -22.99 -8.43 13.54
C GLN A 121 -22.33 -7.67 14.69
N ILE A 122 -21.25 -6.93 14.41
CA ILE A 122 -20.56 -6.10 15.41
C ILE A 122 -21.40 -4.88 15.76
N PHE A 123 -21.85 -4.13 14.75
CA PHE A 123 -22.44 -2.81 14.95
C PHE A 123 -23.96 -2.77 14.79
N ASN A 124 -24.59 -3.84 14.32
CA ASN A 124 -26.04 -3.90 14.03
C ASN A 124 -26.54 -2.75 13.11
N ILE A 125 -25.66 -2.26 12.23
CA ILE A 125 -25.98 -1.18 11.28
C ILE A 125 -26.01 -1.78 9.88
N PRO A 126 -27.08 -1.54 9.09
CA PRO A 126 -27.10 -1.94 7.69
C PRO A 126 -26.13 -1.07 6.87
N ILE A 127 -25.32 -1.70 6.04
CA ILE A 127 -24.49 -0.98 5.06
C ILE A 127 -25.37 -0.55 3.89
N VAL A 128 -25.35 0.75 3.61
CA VAL A 128 -26.04 1.38 2.47
C VAL A 128 -25.40 0.90 1.16
N GLU A 129 -26.16 0.88 0.06
CA GLU A 129 -25.66 0.45 -1.24
C GLU A 129 -24.57 1.38 -1.81
N GLY A 130 -23.49 0.77 -2.28
CA GLY A 130 -22.30 1.42 -2.83
C GLY A 130 -21.06 0.53 -2.65
N SER A 131 -19.90 1.05 -3.07
CA SER A 131 -18.64 0.32 -3.06
C SER A 131 -17.84 0.54 -1.77
N LEU A 132 -16.92 -0.38 -1.47
CA LEU A 132 -15.85 -0.14 -0.51
C LEU A 132 -14.65 0.45 -1.25
N PHE A 133 -14.11 1.56 -0.77
CA PHE A 133 -12.87 2.14 -1.26
C PHE A 133 -11.81 2.11 -0.17
N TYR A 134 -10.68 1.47 -0.45
CA TYR A 134 -9.52 1.42 0.43
C TYR A 134 -8.24 1.82 -0.31
N PRO A 135 -7.83 3.09 -0.23
CA PRO A 135 -6.56 3.51 -0.73
C PRO A 135 -5.40 3.24 0.26
N CYS A 136 -4.19 3.15 -0.27
CA CYS A 136 -2.97 2.83 0.50
C CYS A 136 -3.03 1.46 1.19
N CYS A 137 -3.80 0.53 0.61
CA CYS A 137 -4.12 -0.75 1.22
C CYS A 137 -2.96 -1.75 1.22
N GLY A 138 -2.07 -1.69 0.22
CA GLY A 138 -0.99 -2.66 -0.01
C GLY A 138 -1.42 -4.11 0.19
N ILE A 139 -0.92 -4.73 1.26
CA ILE A 139 -1.20 -6.13 1.62
C ILE A 139 -2.40 -6.31 2.58
N ASP A 140 -2.96 -5.21 3.08
CA ASP A 140 -4.11 -5.20 4.01
C ASP A 140 -5.44 -5.20 3.23
N THR A 141 -5.73 -6.28 2.54
CA THR A 141 -6.98 -6.42 1.78
C THR A 141 -7.95 -7.44 2.40
N TYR A 142 -7.44 -8.37 3.21
CA TYR A 142 -8.23 -9.45 3.80
C TYR A 142 -9.22 -8.98 4.85
N GLU A 143 -8.80 -8.17 5.82
CA GLU A 143 -9.67 -7.71 6.90
C GLU A 143 -10.89 -6.93 6.36
N PRO A 144 -10.74 -5.93 5.47
CA PRO A 144 -11.89 -5.27 4.85
C PRO A 144 -12.74 -6.21 3.99
N LEU A 145 -12.15 -7.18 3.27
CA LEU A 145 -12.93 -8.20 2.58
C LEU A 145 -13.75 -9.02 3.59
N ALA A 146 -13.13 -9.58 4.61
CA ALA A 146 -13.78 -10.45 5.59
C ALA A 146 -14.94 -9.73 6.31
N LEU A 147 -14.76 -8.45 6.65
CA LEU A 147 -15.79 -7.64 7.31
C LEU A 147 -17.01 -7.38 6.42
N PHE A 148 -16.80 -7.14 5.11
CA PHE A 148 -17.81 -6.57 4.22
C PHE A 148 -18.27 -7.46 3.06
N ILE A 149 -17.66 -8.63 2.83
CA ILE A 149 -17.94 -9.49 1.67
C ILE A 149 -19.41 -9.91 1.52
N ASN A 150 -20.18 -9.94 2.62
CA ASN A 150 -21.60 -10.27 2.62
C ASN A 150 -22.54 -9.04 2.48
N SER A 151 -22.00 -7.82 2.56
CA SER A 151 -22.78 -6.58 2.48
C SER A 151 -22.40 -5.70 1.28
N ILE A 152 -21.14 -5.70 0.88
CA ILE A 152 -20.62 -4.95 -0.27
C ILE A 152 -20.39 -5.90 -1.44
N LYS A 153 -20.77 -5.46 -2.65
CA LYS A 153 -20.59 -6.23 -3.89
C LYS A 153 -19.36 -5.80 -4.68
N GLU A 154 -18.83 -4.62 -4.40
CA GLU A 154 -17.81 -3.98 -5.20
C GLU A 154 -16.72 -3.39 -4.30
N PHE A 155 -15.48 -3.82 -4.50
CA PHE A 155 -14.33 -3.46 -3.68
C PHE A 155 -13.26 -2.80 -4.54
N HIS A 156 -12.78 -1.64 -4.12
CA HIS A 156 -11.70 -0.91 -4.78
C HIS A 156 -10.53 -0.80 -3.81
N PHE A 157 -9.51 -1.62 -4.05
CA PHE A 157 -8.23 -1.55 -3.38
C PHE A 157 -7.30 -0.73 -4.25
N ALA A 158 -6.73 0.34 -3.71
CA ALA A 158 -5.81 1.18 -4.46
C ALA A 158 -4.48 1.32 -3.73
N ASP A 159 -3.38 1.16 -4.45
CA ASP A 159 -2.03 1.35 -3.92
C ASP A 159 -1.06 1.67 -5.06
N GLY A 160 -0.11 2.58 -4.79
CA GLY A 160 0.95 2.90 -5.74
C GLY A 160 2.01 1.79 -5.85
N GLY A 161 2.09 0.92 -4.84
CA GLY A 161 2.95 -0.26 -4.85
C GLY A 161 2.19 -1.55 -5.10
N GLN A 162 2.57 -2.61 -4.37
CA GLN A 162 1.98 -3.93 -4.56
C GLN A 162 0.69 -4.06 -3.76
N ILE A 163 -0.42 -4.31 -4.47
CA ILE A 163 -1.66 -4.80 -3.87
C ILE A 163 -1.60 -6.32 -3.82
N LEU A 164 -1.84 -6.92 -2.65
CA LEU A 164 -1.90 -8.37 -2.48
C LEU A 164 -3.26 -8.76 -1.90
N LEU A 165 -4.01 -9.54 -2.69
CA LEU A 165 -5.29 -10.13 -2.29
C LEU A 165 -5.06 -11.42 -1.46
N PRO A 166 -5.99 -11.78 -0.56
CA PRO A 166 -5.87 -12.99 0.26
C PRO A 166 -5.88 -14.26 -0.58
N LEU A 167 -5.24 -15.32 -0.08
CA LEU A 167 -5.24 -16.62 -0.72
C LEU A 167 -6.69 -17.16 -0.84
N LEU A 168 -7.02 -17.76 -1.97
CA LEU A 168 -8.27 -18.51 -2.13
C LEU A 168 -7.92 -19.98 -2.30
N GLU A 169 -8.49 -20.86 -1.47
CA GLU A 169 -8.24 -22.31 -1.59
C GLU A 169 -8.66 -22.86 -2.97
N CYS A 170 -9.67 -22.27 -3.61
CA CYS A 170 -10.10 -22.65 -4.95
C CYS A 170 -9.13 -22.21 -6.07
N GLY A 171 -8.13 -21.39 -5.73
CA GLY A 171 -7.30 -20.67 -6.68
C GLY A 171 -8.08 -19.60 -7.48
N VAL A 172 -7.35 -18.84 -8.28
CA VAL A 172 -7.88 -17.81 -9.18
C VAL A 172 -7.60 -18.21 -10.61
N TYR A 173 -8.67 -18.46 -11.38
CA TYR A 173 -8.56 -18.74 -12.81
C TYR A 173 -8.02 -17.51 -13.56
N LYS A 174 -7.08 -17.70 -14.50
CA LYS A 174 -6.32 -16.63 -15.17
C LYS A 174 -5.55 -15.69 -14.22
N GLY A 175 -5.46 -16.01 -12.93
CA GLY A 175 -4.57 -15.32 -12.00
C GLY A 175 -3.11 -15.65 -12.26
N SER A 176 -2.20 -14.81 -11.74
CA SER A 176 -0.76 -15.10 -11.83
C SER A 176 -0.41 -16.39 -11.09
N MET A 177 0.67 -17.08 -11.50
CA MET A 177 1.11 -18.28 -10.78
C MET A 177 1.42 -17.96 -9.31
N ASP A 178 1.98 -16.79 -9.02
CA ASP A 178 2.30 -16.37 -7.65
C ASP A 178 1.04 -16.10 -6.81
N ARG A 179 -0.08 -15.71 -7.42
CA ARG A 179 -1.38 -15.55 -6.74
C ARG A 179 -1.96 -16.87 -6.24
N ASN A 180 -1.61 -17.98 -6.91
CA ASN A 180 -2.09 -19.34 -6.61
C ASN A 180 -1.05 -20.18 -5.87
N LYS A 181 0.16 -19.66 -5.60
CA LYS A 181 1.16 -20.33 -4.76
C LYS A 181 0.86 -20.11 -3.28
N ASP A 182 1.15 -21.14 -2.49
CA ASP A 182 0.87 -21.21 -1.05
C ASP A 182 1.86 -20.34 -0.25
N ASN A 183 1.76 -19.01 -0.38
CA ASN A 183 2.48 -18.07 0.48
C ASN A 183 1.63 -17.77 1.72
N LYS A 184 1.66 -18.71 2.67
CA LYS A 184 0.83 -18.69 3.89
C LYS A 184 1.04 -17.48 4.80
N ASP A 185 2.16 -16.78 4.67
CA ASP A 185 2.64 -16.05 5.85
C ASP A 185 2.11 -14.62 6.03
N HIS A 186 1.39 -13.99 5.08
CA HIS A 186 1.19 -12.52 5.23
C HIS A 186 -0.15 -11.91 4.80
N CYS A 187 -1.10 -12.61 4.14
CA CYS A 187 -2.30 -11.96 3.58
C CYS A 187 -3.66 -12.56 3.96
N GLY A 188 -3.73 -13.61 4.79
CA GLY A 188 -5.02 -14.24 5.14
C GLY A 188 -5.57 -15.09 3.99
N SER A 189 -6.62 -15.87 4.25
CA SER A 189 -7.17 -16.80 3.26
C SER A 189 -8.69 -16.96 3.37
N PHE A 190 -9.33 -17.26 2.23
CA PHE A 190 -10.73 -17.68 2.19
C PHE A 190 -10.84 -19.13 1.74
N SER A 191 -11.65 -19.89 2.47
CA SER A 191 -11.94 -21.27 2.12
C SER A 191 -12.77 -21.37 0.85
N SER A 192 -12.56 -22.45 0.10
CA SER A 192 -13.36 -22.84 -1.07
C SER A 192 -14.84 -23.04 -0.72
N ASP A 193 -15.15 -23.27 0.56
CA ASP A 193 -16.53 -23.30 1.04
C ASP A 193 -17.21 -21.94 1.10
N VAL A 194 -16.43 -20.86 1.23
CA VAL A 194 -16.95 -19.50 1.22
C VAL A 194 -16.89 -18.93 -0.20
N ILE A 195 -15.75 -19.11 -0.86
CA ILE A 195 -15.44 -18.66 -2.22
C ILE A 195 -15.14 -19.87 -3.10
N PRO A 196 -16.14 -20.49 -3.74
CA PRO A 196 -15.93 -21.69 -4.54
C PRO A 196 -15.29 -21.43 -5.91
N PHE A 197 -15.26 -20.16 -6.36
CA PHE A 197 -14.72 -19.83 -7.68
C PHE A 197 -14.29 -18.36 -7.74
N ALA A 198 -13.13 -18.12 -8.35
CA ALA A 198 -12.64 -16.80 -8.68
C ALA A 198 -11.99 -16.77 -10.07
N VAL A 199 -12.11 -15.63 -10.75
CA VAL A 199 -11.44 -15.36 -12.03
C VAL A 199 -10.82 -13.98 -12.03
N SER A 200 -9.60 -13.89 -12.57
CA SER A 200 -8.91 -12.63 -12.84
C SER A 200 -9.15 -12.19 -14.28
N LEU A 201 -9.42 -10.90 -14.46
CA LEU A 201 -9.69 -10.22 -15.71
C LEU A 201 -8.81 -8.96 -15.79
N PRO A 202 -8.34 -8.58 -16.99
CA PRO A 202 -7.76 -7.25 -17.20
C PRO A 202 -8.78 -6.16 -16.84
N ASN A 203 -8.33 -5.08 -16.23
CA ASN A 203 -9.15 -3.89 -16.02
C ASN A 203 -8.43 -2.64 -16.55
N ASN A 204 -9.06 -1.99 -17.52
CA ASN A 204 -8.53 -0.84 -18.25
C ASN A 204 -9.21 0.48 -17.84
N ASP A 205 -10.07 0.49 -16.82
CA ASP A 205 -10.90 1.65 -16.47
C ASP A 205 -10.04 2.89 -16.14
N ASN A 206 -8.86 2.70 -15.53
CA ASN A 206 -7.94 3.81 -15.25
C ASN A 206 -7.25 4.34 -16.52
N LEU A 207 -7.04 3.50 -17.54
CA LEU A 207 -6.49 3.94 -18.84
C LEU A 207 -7.48 4.86 -19.57
N GLU A 208 -8.78 4.57 -19.49
CA GLU A 208 -9.80 5.44 -20.08
C GLU A 208 -9.86 6.81 -19.39
N VAL A 209 -9.73 6.84 -18.06
CA VAL A 209 -9.65 8.10 -17.30
C VAL A 209 -8.40 8.90 -17.68
N ILE A 210 -7.24 8.23 -17.78
CA ILE A 210 -5.99 8.89 -18.20
C ILE A 210 -6.16 9.52 -19.58
N LYS A 211 -6.71 8.80 -20.57
CA LYS A 211 -6.97 9.34 -21.90
C LYS A 211 -7.86 10.58 -21.86
N LYS A 212 -8.94 10.57 -21.06
CA LYS A 212 -9.81 11.74 -20.88
C LYS A 212 -9.05 12.93 -20.26
N ILE A 213 -8.11 12.67 -19.35
CA ILE A 213 -7.27 13.73 -18.75
C ILE A 213 -6.29 14.26 -19.80
N GLU A 214 -5.63 13.41 -20.57
CA GLU A 214 -4.72 13.79 -21.66
C GLU A 214 -5.42 14.70 -22.67
N GLU A 215 -6.63 14.32 -23.09
CA GLU A 215 -7.48 15.11 -23.99
C GLU A 215 -7.84 16.47 -23.38
N ASN A 216 -8.25 16.50 -22.12
CA ASN A 216 -8.68 17.73 -21.45
C ASN A 216 -7.54 18.72 -21.17
N PHE A 217 -6.32 18.22 -20.94
CA PHE A 217 -5.17 19.05 -20.59
C PHE A 217 -4.16 19.22 -21.74
N MET A 218 -4.43 18.67 -22.93
CA MET A 218 -3.54 18.69 -24.09
C MET A 218 -2.11 18.22 -23.78
N VAL A 219 -1.98 17.24 -22.88
CA VAL A 219 -0.72 16.62 -22.47
C VAL A 219 -0.77 15.14 -22.79
N ASN A 220 0.38 14.52 -23.01
CA ASN A 220 0.45 13.09 -23.28
C ASN A 220 1.40 12.41 -22.29
N PHE A 221 0.85 11.50 -21.50
CA PHE A 221 1.54 10.71 -20.49
C PHE A 221 2.12 9.43 -21.10
N HIS A 222 2.98 9.56 -22.12
CA HIS A 222 3.67 8.48 -22.85
C HIS A 222 4.44 7.46 -21.97
N PHE A 223 4.55 7.71 -20.67
CA PHE A 223 5.26 6.87 -19.70
C PHE A 223 4.34 5.95 -18.87
N ILE A 224 3.02 6.07 -18.97
CA ILE A 224 2.07 5.17 -18.29
C ILE A 224 1.83 3.97 -19.20
N ASN A 225 2.37 2.81 -18.84
CA ASN A 225 2.23 1.61 -19.66
C ASN A 225 0.89 0.94 -19.39
N ALA A 226 0.31 0.32 -20.42
CA ALA A 226 -0.87 -0.51 -20.25
C ALA A 226 -0.62 -1.58 -19.18
N GLU A 227 0.58 -2.20 -19.17
CA GLU A 227 1.03 -3.30 -18.28
C GLU A 227 1.04 -2.98 -16.78
N ASP A 228 0.86 -1.71 -16.40
CA ASP A 228 0.60 -1.24 -15.04
C ASP A 228 -0.86 -1.54 -14.59
N ILE A 229 -1.46 -2.55 -15.22
CA ILE A 229 -2.88 -2.91 -15.25
C ILE A 229 -3.45 -3.04 -13.85
N SER A 230 -4.52 -2.28 -13.62
CA SER A 230 -5.43 -2.53 -12.52
C SER A 230 -6.10 -3.89 -12.76
N VAL A 231 -6.06 -4.81 -11.81
CA VAL A 231 -6.65 -6.15 -11.99
C VAL A 231 -8.09 -6.12 -11.51
N LYS A 232 -9.01 -6.73 -12.26
CA LYS A 232 -10.33 -7.05 -11.74
C LYS A 232 -10.41 -8.54 -11.43
N GLU A 233 -10.69 -8.90 -10.19
CA GLU A 233 -11.12 -10.25 -9.84
C GLU A 233 -12.63 -10.30 -9.64
N VAL A 234 -13.25 -11.38 -10.12
CA VAL A 234 -14.66 -11.68 -9.90
C VAL A 234 -14.73 -12.94 -9.05
N TRP A 235 -15.29 -12.83 -7.86
CA TRP A 235 -15.44 -13.97 -6.95
C TRP A 235 -16.91 -14.36 -6.83
N LYS A 236 -17.22 -15.65 -7.02
CA LYS A 236 -18.50 -16.20 -6.61
C LYS A 236 -18.43 -16.53 -5.13
N THR A 237 -19.49 -16.24 -4.39
CA THR A 237 -19.57 -16.54 -2.96
C THR A 237 -20.77 -17.43 -2.67
N LYS A 238 -20.75 -18.16 -1.54
CA LYS A 238 -21.93 -18.88 -1.04
C LYS A 238 -22.88 -18.01 -0.20
N PHE A 239 -22.66 -16.69 -0.13
CA PHE A 239 -23.53 -15.79 0.62
C PHE A 239 -24.87 -15.55 -0.10
N LYS A 240 -25.99 -15.61 0.64
CA LYS A 240 -27.33 -15.40 0.08
C LYS A 240 -27.51 -14.01 -0.56
N LYS A 241 -26.98 -12.96 0.08
CA LYS A 241 -27.15 -11.56 -0.36
C LYS A 241 -26.16 -11.17 -1.46
N ASN A 242 -24.93 -11.66 -1.40
CA ASN A 242 -23.84 -11.30 -2.32
C ASN A 242 -23.24 -12.53 -3.00
N LYS A 243 -24.01 -13.19 -3.87
CA LYS A 243 -23.56 -14.39 -4.60
C LYS A 243 -22.34 -14.17 -5.50
N LYS A 244 -22.03 -12.91 -5.81
CA LYS A 244 -20.91 -12.47 -6.62
C LYS A 244 -20.42 -11.13 -6.07
N ILE A 245 -19.10 -10.97 -6.01
CA ILE A 245 -18.45 -9.68 -5.77
C ILE A 245 -17.44 -9.40 -6.87
N ASP A 246 -17.23 -8.13 -7.13
CA ASP A 246 -16.20 -7.61 -8.02
C ASP A 246 -15.14 -6.90 -7.17
N ILE A 247 -13.88 -7.26 -7.40
CA ILE A 247 -12.72 -6.71 -6.68
C ILE A 247 -11.81 -6.07 -7.70
N TYR A 248 -11.54 -4.80 -7.50
CA TYR A 248 -10.69 -4.00 -8.34
C TYR A 248 -9.43 -3.64 -7.57
N CYS A 249 -8.28 -4.10 -8.06
CA CYS A 249 -6.96 -3.73 -7.59
C CYS A 249 -6.41 -2.65 -8.49
N HIS A 250 -6.56 -1.39 -8.09
CA HIS A 250 -6.08 -0.23 -8.79
C HIS A 250 -4.60 -0.01 -8.50
N ARG A 251 -3.78 -0.49 -9.43
CA ARG A 251 -2.37 -0.11 -9.49
C ARG A 251 -2.31 1.27 -10.13
N PHE A 252 -1.35 2.07 -9.67
CA PHE A 252 -1.25 3.50 -9.92
C PHE A 252 -2.29 4.33 -9.16
N GLU A 253 -1.77 5.41 -8.56
CA GLU A 253 -2.41 6.46 -7.77
C GLU A 253 -3.92 6.30 -7.48
N GLY A 254 -4.28 5.99 -6.23
CA GLY A 254 -5.67 5.79 -5.83
C GLY A 254 -6.62 6.98 -6.08
N ALA A 255 -6.10 8.19 -6.28
CA ALA A 255 -6.90 9.34 -6.67
C ALA A 255 -7.60 9.15 -8.04
N LEU A 256 -6.95 8.49 -9.00
CA LEU A 256 -7.56 8.16 -10.28
C LEU A 256 -8.68 7.13 -10.12
N SER A 257 -8.44 6.10 -9.30
CA SER A 257 -9.46 5.08 -9.03
C SER A 257 -10.73 5.68 -8.41
N LEU A 258 -10.60 6.73 -7.60
CA LEU A 258 -11.75 7.43 -7.02
C LEU A 258 -12.69 8.01 -8.10
N VAL A 259 -12.15 8.44 -9.24
CA VAL A 259 -12.95 9.00 -10.34
C VAL A 259 -14.00 7.98 -10.82
N ASN A 260 -13.60 6.72 -10.94
CA ASN A 260 -14.40 5.61 -11.43
C ASN A 260 -15.41 5.06 -10.41
N ILE A 261 -15.30 5.44 -9.14
CA ILE A 261 -16.23 4.97 -8.10
C ILE A 261 -17.42 5.92 -8.02
N GLU A 262 -18.61 5.47 -8.40
CA GLU A 262 -19.81 6.34 -8.37
C GLU A 262 -20.27 6.65 -6.94
N LYS A 263 -20.41 5.62 -6.11
CA LYS A 263 -20.94 5.69 -4.74
C LYS A 263 -20.05 4.92 -3.80
N ILE A 264 -19.62 5.55 -2.71
CA ILE A 264 -18.85 4.92 -1.64
C ILE A 264 -19.77 4.69 -0.45
N SER A 265 -19.86 3.45 -0.01
CA SER A 265 -20.53 3.08 1.24
C SER A 265 -19.57 2.92 2.39
N VAL A 266 -18.35 2.47 2.10
CA VAL A 266 -17.31 2.30 3.10
C VAL A 266 -16.03 2.93 2.59
N PHE A 267 -15.54 3.94 3.29
CA PHE A 267 -14.20 4.47 3.10
C PHE A 267 -13.30 3.90 4.19
N TYR A 268 -12.39 3.01 3.81
CA TYR A 268 -11.46 2.36 4.73
C TYR A 268 -10.08 2.97 4.53
N TYR A 269 -9.41 3.43 5.59
CA TYR A 269 -8.13 4.10 5.43
C TYR A 269 -7.26 3.96 6.68
N ARG A 270 -6.08 3.33 6.54
CA ARG A 270 -5.04 3.34 7.57
C ARG A 270 -4.03 4.43 7.22
N VAL A 271 -3.86 5.41 8.11
CA VAL A 271 -2.83 6.44 7.94
C VAL A 271 -1.44 5.82 8.01
N TYR A 272 -1.28 4.79 8.85
CA TYR A 272 -0.06 4.02 9.00
C TYR A 272 -0.24 2.61 8.43
N SER A 273 -0.36 2.46 7.11
CA SER A 273 -0.39 1.11 6.52
C SER A 273 1.00 0.47 6.55
N LYS A 274 1.08 -0.81 6.97
CA LYS A 274 2.31 -1.63 6.93
C LYS A 274 2.77 -1.97 5.50
N SER A 275 2.14 -1.38 4.49
CA SER A 275 2.54 -1.59 3.10
C SER A 275 3.95 -1.05 2.86
N LEU A 276 4.77 -1.81 2.15
CA LEU A 276 6.11 -1.39 1.68
C LEU A 276 6.07 -0.13 0.81
N SER A 277 4.86 0.30 0.41
CA SER A 277 4.55 1.53 -0.31
C SER A 277 3.59 2.36 0.53
N SER A 278 4.08 2.97 1.62
CA SER A 278 3.34 4.04 2.29
C SER A 278 3.04 5.12 1.25
N SER A 279 1.84 5.10 0.67
CA SER A 279 1.42 6.17 -0.22
C SER A 279 1.46 7.46 0.59
N SER A 280 2.30 8.39 0.17
CA SER A 280 2.44 9.72 0.78
C SER A 280 1.22 10.61 0.54
N PHE A 281 0.20 10.09 -0.15
CA PHE A 281 -1.04 10.80 -0.40
C PHE A 281 -1.88 10.82 0.87
N ASN A 282 -1.96 12.00 1.49
CA ASN A 282 -2.80 12.23 2.65
C ASN A 282 -4.27 12.29 2.21
N TRP A 283 -5.01 11.20 2.43
CA TRP A 283 -6.44 11.13 2.13
C TRP A 283 -7.32 11.95 3.08
N PHE A 284 -6.75 12.44 4.19
CA PHE A 284 -7.35 13.43 5.06
C PHE A 284 -6.92 14.88 4.75
N SER A 285 -6.23 15.11 3.63
CA SER A 285 -6.06 16.48 3.11
C SER A 285 -7.40 17.06 2.66
N HIS A 286 -7.53 18.40 2.66
CA HIS A 286 -8.75 19.10 2.27
C HIS A 286 -9.30 18.65 0.91
N ILE A 287 -8.44 18.50 -0.10
CA ILE A 287 -8.88 18.14 -1.46
C ILE A 287 -9.31 16.66 -1.52
N ALA A 288 -8.48 15.77 -1.00
CA ALA A 288 -8.73 14.33 -1.06
C ALA A 288 -9.97 13.94 -0.26
N PHE A 289 -10.05 14.36 1.00
CA PHE A 289 -11.15 14.00 1.88
C PHE A 289 -12.48 14.53 1.35
N ASN A 290 -12.50 15.77 0.84
CA ASN A 290 -13.70 16.32 0.23
C ASN A 290 -14.11 15.60 -1.06
N SER A 291 -13.17 15.04 -1.80
CA SER A 291 -13.46 14.25 -2.99
C SER A 291 -14.08 12.91 -2.62
N VAL A 292 -13.61 12.28 -1.53
CA VAL A 292 -14.24 11.09 -0.94
C VAL A 292 -15.64 11.42 -0.44
N LEU A 293 -15.81 12.49 0.35
CA LEU A 293 -17.11 12.88 0.91
C LEU A 293 -18.17 13.19 -0.16
N LYS A 294 -17.77 13.70 -1.33
CA LYS A 294 -18.69 13.90 -2.47
C LYS A 294 -19.30 12.60 -2.99
N LYS A 295 -18.57 11.49 -2.90
CA LYS A 295 -18.98 10.15 -3.35
C LYS A 295 -19.51 9.29 -2.20
N LEU A 296 -19.19 9.62 -0.96
CA LEU A 296 -19.69 8.93 0.23
C LEU A 296 -21.20 9.15 0.37
N VAL A 297 -21.96 8.05 0.41
CA VAL A 297 -23.41 8.09 0.58
C VAL A 297 -23.80 8.52 2.00
N SER A 298 -24.99 9.08 2.17
CA SER A 298 -25.57 9.29 3.51
C SER A 298 -25.85 7.92 4.16
N GLY A 299 -25.54 7.79 5.45
CA GLY A 299 -25.45 6.52 6.16
C GLY A 299 -24.18 5.71 5.83
N GLY A 300 -23.21 6.31 5.12
CA GLY A 300 -21.93 5.69 4.81
C GLY A 300 -21.04 5.53 6.04
N ILE A 301 -20.02 4.68 5.94
CA ILE A 301 -19.09 4.37 7.03
C ILE A 301 -17.68 4.83 6.65
N ILE A 302 -17.00 5.47 7.58
CA ILE A 302 -15.56 5.73 7.52
C ILE A 302 -14.87 4.86 8.57
N ILE A 303 -13.85 4.12 8.17
CA ILE A 303 -13.06 3.26 9.05
C ILE A 303 -11.61 3.70 8.98
N THR A 304 -11.05 4.08 10.12
CA THR A 304 -9.69 4.64 10.22
C THR A 304 -8.91 4.07 11.39
N ASP A 305 -7.59 4.00 11.29
CA ASP A 305 -6.71 3.59 12.40
C ASP A 305 -6.57 4.67 13.48
N GLY A 306 -7.22 5.83 13.29
CA GLY A 306 -7.14 6.96 14.19
C GLY A 306 -5.76 7.61 14.22
N GLY A 307 -4.91 7.31 13.22
CA GLY A 307 -3.62 7.94 13.08
C GLY A 307 -3.73 9.40 12.62
N GLU A 308 -2.91 10.27 13.18
CA GLU A 308 -2.76 11.64 12.67
C GLU A 308 -1.94 11.63 11.36
N PRO A 309 -2.43 12.22 10.26
CA PRO A 309 -1.67 12.33 9.03
C PRO A 309 -0.36 13.12 9.20
N LYS A 310 0.73 12.62 8.60
CA LYS A 310 2.01 13.35 8.59
C LYS A 310 1.85 14.74 7.96
N ASN A 311 2.41 15.76 8.61
CA ASN A 311 2.38 17.17 8.19
C ASN A 311 1.00 17.85 8.22
N MET A 312 0.03 17.34 8.99
CA MET A 312 -1.21 18.05 9.24
C MET A 312 -0.94 19.25 10.17
N LYS A 313 -0.77 20.45 9.59
CA LYS A 313 -0.52 21.69 10.35
C LYS A 313 -1.80 22.50 10.60
N GLU A 314 -2.87 22.16 9.90
CA GLU A 314 -4.13 22.89 9.90
C GLU A 314 -5.13 22.25 10.85
N ASP A 315 -5.85 23.09 11.60
CA ASP A 315 -6.95 22.65 12.43
C ASP A 315 -8.18 22.34 11.55
N VAL A 316 -8.50 21.06 11.40
CA VAL A 316 -9.61 20.59 10.57
C VAL A 316 -10.71 19.95 11.40
N PRO A 317 -12.01 20.09 11.03
CA PRO A 317 -13.10 19.47 11.78
C PRO A 317 -12.98 17.94 11.92
N TRP A 318 -12.46 17.26 10.89
CA TRP A 318 -12.27 15.81 10.92
C TRP A 318 -11.03 15.35 11.69
N LYS A 319 -10.35 16.25 12.42
CA LYS A 319 -9.32 15.85 13.40
C LYS A 319 -9.86 14.91 14.47
N SER A 320 -11.17 14.95 14.70
CA SER A 320 -11.90 14.02 15.55
C SER A 320 -11.61 12.55 15.22
N PHE A 321 -11.24 12.22 13.97
CA PHE A 321 -10.83 10.87 13.62
C PHE A 321 -9.59 10.37 14.39
N TRP A 322 -8.65 11.27 14.71
CA TRP A 322 -7.43 10.97 15.46
C TRP A 322 -7.36 11.66 16.83
N ASN A 323 -8.43 12.35 17.24
CA ASN A 323 -8.62 12.81 18.61
C ASN A 323 -9.39 11.73 19.40
N ASN A 324 -8.84 11.27 20.52
CA ASN A 324 -9.46 10.20 21.30
C ASN A 324 -10.70 10.62 22.08
N ASP A 325 -10.88 11.92 22.33
CA ASP A 325 -11.99 12.43 23.13
C ASP A 325 -13.25 12.74 22.30
N ALA A 326 -13.13 12.72 20.96
CA ALA A 326 -14.23 13.08 20.08
C ALA A 326 -15.13 11.86 19.81
N VAL A 327 -16.43 12.02 20.11
CA VAL A 327 -17.46 11.02 19.80
C VAL A 327 -18.35 11.42 18.62
N GLU A 328 -18.38 12.70 18.27
CA GLU A 328 -19.09 13.23 17.11
C GLU A 328 -18.49 14.55 16.60
N PHE A 329 -18.75 14.89 15.33
CA PHE A 329 -18.51 16.21 14.77
C PHE A 329 -19.34 16.44 13.51
N SER A 330 -19.52 17.71 13.12
CA SER A 330 -20.21 18.07 11.88
C SER A 330 -19.26 18.71 10.88
N TYR A 331 -19.39 18.35 9.61
CA TYR A 331 -18.64 18.97 8.53
C TYR A 331 -19.41 18.89 7.21
N LYS A 332 -19.51 20.01 6.48
CA LYS A 332 -20.23 20.12 5.18
C LYS A 332 -21.66 19.55 5.21
N ASN A 333 -22.44 19.95 6.21
CA ASN A 333 -23.82 19.52 6.42
C ASN A 333 -23.98 18.00 6.57
N ARG A 334 -22.93 17.33 7.07
CA ARG A 334 -22.95 15.92 7.44
C ARG A 334 -22.55 15.77 8.89
N ASN A 335 -23.15 14.79 9.56
CA ASN A 335 -22.81 14.43 10.93
C ASN A 335 -21.97 13.16 10.94
N PHE A 336 -20.89 13.19 11.69
CA PHE A 336 -19.96 12.08 11.84
C PHE A 336 -20.06 11.60 13.27
N THR A 337 -20.45 10.35 13.48
CA THR A 337 -20.64 9.77 14.81
C THR A 337 -19.75 8.56 14.96
N TYR A 338 -18.92 8.54 15.99
CA TYR A 338 -18.13 7.37 16.36
C TYR A 338 -19.04 6.28 16.92
N ILE A 339 -18.95 5.07 16.37
CA ILE A 339 -19.84 3.95 16.72
C ILE A 339 -19.10 2.75 17.32
N GLY A 340 -17.78 2.85 17.49
CA GLY A 340 -16.94 1.84 18.13
C GLY A 340 -15.73 1.45 17.29
N GLU A 341 -15.13 0.31 17.60
CA GLU A 341 -13.92 -0.18 16.93
C GLU A 341 -14.09 -1.60 16.40
N CYS A 342 -13.40 -1.90 15.31
CA CYS A 342 -13.30 -3.25 14.77
C CYS A 342 -11.89 -3.55 14.25
N GLY A 343 -11.65 -4.82 13.91
CA GLY A 343 -10.35 -5.27 13.42
C GLY A 343 -9.38 -5.62 14.54
N ASP A 344 -8.46 -6.49 14.21
CA ASP A 344 -7.47 -7.08 15.12
C ASP A 344 -6.12 -7.24 14.44
N ARG A 345 -6.10 -7.51 13.13
CA ARG A 345 -4.91 -7.97 12.41
C ARG A 345 -3.79 -6.94 12.32
N TYR A 346 -4.16 -5.68 12.09
CA TYR A 346 -3.22 -4.56 12.01
C TYR A 346 -3.53 -3.49 13.05
N GLY A 347 -4.19 -3.89 14.14
CA GLY A 347 -4.68 -3.01 15.19
C GLY A 347 -6.12 -2.58 14.98
N LYS A 348 -6.72 -2.08 16.07
CA LYS A 348 -8.10 -1.59 16.13
C LYS A 348 -8.30 -0.43 15.16
N MET A 349 -9.44 -0.44 14.49
CA MET A 349 -9.90 0.60 13.59
C MET A 349 -11.13 1.26 14.19
N LYS A 350 -11.10 2.59 14.31
CA LYS A 350 -12.24 3.40 14.69
C LYS A 350 -13.25 3.44 13.55
N VAL A 351 -14.51 3.23 13.89
CA VAL A 351 -15.63 3.20 12.96
C VAL A 351 -16.51 4.42 13.19
N TRP A 352 -16.76 5.15 12.10
CA TRP A 352 -17.53 6.38 12.09
C TRP A 352 -18.69 6.25 11.10
N LYS A 353 -19.91 6.51 11.56
CA LYS A 353 -21.09 6.64 10.72
C LYS A 353 -21.19 8.07 10.21
N VAL A 354 -21.58 8.25 8.96
CA VAL A 354 -21.72 9.56 8.31
C VAL A 354 -23.14 9.73 7.78
N ASP A 355 -23.91 10.63 8.38
CA ASP A 355 -25.30 10.93 8.00
C ASP A 355 -25.42 12.20 7.18
#